data_AF-A0A2D6P9T5-F1
#
_entry.id   AF-A0A2D6P9T5-F1
#
_cell.length_a   1.000
_cell.length_b   1.000
_cell.length_c   1.000
_cell.angle_alpha   90.00
_cell.angle_beta   90.00
_cell.angle_gamma   90.00
#
_symmetry.space_group_name_H-M   'P 1'
#
loop_
_entity.id
_entity.type
_entity.pdbx_description
1 polymer ?
#
loop_
_entity_poly.entity_id
_entity_poly.type
_entity_poly.pdbx_seq_one_letter_code
_entity_poly.pdbx_strand_id
1 'polypeptide(L)'
;MATVIQIKRSSGTTAPATLKLGELAYTHGTGTQGNLGDRLFIGEGGVDGNGDANNITVIGGQYFSDLLDHVPGVATANSALLLDSNKAVDEIIVGTDASAGGQIKLQEGTNNGTNLVGLKAPNALANTIVFTLPGGDGSAGQFLKTDGSGNLGFATVNQ
;
A
#
# COMPACT_ATOMS: atom_id res chain seq x y z
N MET A 1 -17.37 -1.67 -39.83
CA MET A 1 -17.19 -1.08 -38.48
C MET A 1 -15.72 -1.23 -38.12
N ALA A 2 -15.03 -0.16 -37.75
CA ALA A 2 -13.66 -0.28 -37.28
C ALA A 2 -13.68 -0.91 -35.88
N THR A 3 -12.97 -2.02 -35.69
CA THR A 3 -12.83 -2.75 -34.42
C THR A 3 -11.49 -2.48 -33.73
N VAL A 4 -10.67 -1.62 -34.32
CA VAL A 4 -9.30 -1.35 -33.87
C VAL A 4 -9.17 0.14 -33.56
N ILE A 5 -8.94 0.44 -32.28
CA ILE A 5 -8.48 1.75 -31.82
C ILE A 5 -6.98 1.63 -31.60
N GLN A 6 -6.21 2.53 -32.22
CA GLN A 6 -4.77 2.65 -32.00
C GLN A 6 -4.48 3.95 -31.27
N ILE A 7 -3.52 3.88 -30.36
CA ILE A 7 -2.98 5.03 -29.64
C ILE A 7 -1.47 5.10 -29.88
N LYS A 8 -0.86 6.26 -29.63
CA LYS A 8 0.60 6.40 -29.72
C LYS A 8 1.23 5.43 -28.72
N ARG A 9 2.31 4.74 -29.10
CA ARG A 9 2.93 3.74 -28.21
C ARG A 9 4.42 3.64 -28.39
N SER A 10 5.12 3.25 -27.33
CA SER A 10 6.57 3.05 -27.29
C SER A 10 6.92 1.83 -26.47
N SER A 11 7.93 1.07 -26.88
CA SER A 11 8.52 -0.03 -26.08
C SER A 11 9.48 0.47 -24.99
N GLY A 12 9.74 1.77 -24.93
CA GLY A 12 10.55 2.39 -23.89
C GLY A 12 9.78 2.69 -22.60
N THR A 13 10.44 3.40 -21.69
CA THR A 13 9.94 3.76 -20.35
C THR A 13 9.88 5.28 -20.12
N THR A 14 9.97 6.06 -21.19
CA THR A 14 9.90 7.54 -21.15
C THR A 14 8.55 7.99 -21.69
N ALA A 15 7.98 9.05 -21.10
CA ALA A 15 6.79 9.69 -21.64
C ALA A 15 7.01 10.10 -23.12
N PRO A 16 5.93 10.14 -23.93
CA PRO A 16 5.97 10.78 -25.24
C PRO A 16 6.51 12.22 -25.13
N ALA A 17 7.24 12.68 -26.15
CA ALA A 17 7.71 14.07 -26.17
C ALA A 17 6.56 15.06 -26.48
N THR A 18 5.58 14.63 -27.27
CA THR A 18 4.39 15.43 -27.60
C THR A 18 3.15 14.54 -27.75
N LEU A 19 2.01 15.10 -27.35
CA LEU A 19 0.65 14.58 -27.60
C LEU A 19 -0.22 15.74 -28.04
N LYS A 20 -1.25 15.49 -28.85
CA LYS A 20 -2.34 16.45 -29.08
C LYS A 20 -3.31 16.43 -27.90
N LEU A 21 -4.11 17.50 -27.75
CA LEU A 21 -5.14 17.57 -26.72
C LEU A 21 -6.12 16.38 -26.87
N GLY A 22 -6.26 15.57 -25.82
CA GLY A 22 -7.05 14.35 -25.81
C GLY A 22 -6.41 13.13 -26.47
N GLU A 23 -5.20 13.25 -27.03
CA GLU A 23 -4.48 12.10 -27.59
C GLU A 23 -3.99 11.19 -26.46
N LEU A 24 -4.25 9.89 -26.61
CA LEU A 24 -3.76 8.86 -25.69
C LEU A 24 -2.42 8.28 -26.14
N ALA A 25 -1.60 7.88 -25.19
CA ALA A 25 -0.38 7.12 -25.45
C ALA A 25 -0.07 6.04 -24.42
N TYR A 26 0.66 5.01 -24.81
CA TYR A 26 1.07 3.92 -23.92
C TYR A 26 2.56 3.54 -24.06
N THR A 27 3.29 3.57 -22.95
CA THR A 27 4.61 2.93 -22.85
C THR A 27 4.43 1.49 -22.36
N HIS A 28 5.05 0.53 -23.04
CA HIS A 28 4.98 -0.89 -22.68
C HIS A 28 6.34 -1.51 -22.38
N GLY A 29 7.35 -0.68 -22.11
CA GLY A 29 8.54 -1.13 -21.38
C GLY A 29 8.21 -1.31 -19.90
N THR A 30 8.90 -2.24 -19.22
CA THR A 30 8.63 -2.58 -17.82
C THR A 30 8.63 -1.37 -16.88
N GLY A 31 7.48 -1.14 -16.24
CA GLY A 31 7.26 -0.07 -15.29
C GLY A 31 7.94 -0.31 -13.95
N THR A 32 8.55 0.73 -13.39
CA THR A 32 9.02 0.79 -12.01
C THR A 32 8.56 2.11 -11.38
N GLN A 33 8.78 2.30 -10.08
CA GLN A 33 8.49 3.59 -9.44
C GLN A 33 9.35 4.73 -10.00
N GLY A 34 10.59 4.41 -10.41
CA GLY A 34 11.55 5.41 -10.91
C GLY A 34 11.44 5.72 -12.40
N ASN A 35 10.50 5.12 -13.12
CA ASN A 35 10.34 5.33 -14.57
C ASN A 35 8.87 5.43 -14.99
N LEU A 36 8.65 5.66 -16.29
CA LEU A 36 7.34 5.78 -16.90
C LEU A 36 7.06 4.62 -17.88
N GLY A 37 7.58 3.43 -17.59
CA GLY A 37 7.15 2.19 -18.23
C GLY A 37 5.75 1.78 -17.78
N ASP A 38 5.05 1.00 -18.60
CA ASP A 38 3.69 0.51 -18.34
C ASP A 38 2.68 1.62 -17.96
N ARG A 39 2.78 2.80 -18.61
CA ARG A 39 1.93 3.98 -18.36
C ARG A 39 1.00 4.29 -19.50
N LEU A 40 -0.25 4.56 -19.18
CA LEU A 40 -1.22 5.21 -20.05
C LEU A 40 -1.16 6.72 -19.80
N PHE A 41 -1.01 7.49 -20.88
CA PHE A 41 -0.94 8.96 -20.86
C PHE A 41 -2.09 9.57 -21.64
N ILE A 42 -2.40 10.83 -21.32
CA ILE A 42 -3.26 11.70 -22.11
C ILE A 42 -2.60 13.08 -22.28
N GLY A 43 -2.76 13.69 -23.46
CA GLY A 43 -2.46 15.10 -23.65
C GLY A 43 -3.58 15.97 -23.08
N GLU A 44 -3.27 16.89 -22.18
CA GLU A 44 -4.24 17.80 -21.54
C GLU A 44 -3.71 19.22 -21.36
N GLY A 45 -4.49 20.08 -20.69
CA GLY A 45 -4.06 21.43 -20.32
C GLY A 45 -4.17 22.49 -21.43
N GLY A 46 -4.90 22.21 -22.51
CA GLY A 46 -5.00 23.08 -23.68
C GLY A 46 -3.96 22.75 -24.74
N VAL A 47 -3.72 23.67 -25.68
CA VAL A 47 -2.72 23.51 -26.74
C VAL A 47 -1.77 24.71 -26.84
N ASP A 48 -0.55 24.47 -27.29
CA ASP A 48 0.46 25.48 -27.59
C ASP A 48 0.34 26.03 -29.02
N GLY A 49 1.31 26.85 -29.44
CA GLY A 49 1.35 27.43 -30.80
C GLY A 49 1.55 26.42 -31.93
N ASN A 50 1.99 25.19 -31.60
CA ASN A 50 2.19 24.07 -32.51
C ASN A 50 1.00 23.09 -32.46
N GLY A 51 -0.02 23.39 -31.66
CA GLY A 51 -1.18 22.56 -31.43
C GLY A 51 -0.88 21.32 -30.57
N ASP A 52 0.29 21.25 -29.93
CA ASP A 52 0.63 20.19 -28.98
C ASP A 52 0.01 20.49 -27.61
N ALA A 53 -0.34 19.46 -26.86
CA ALA A 53 -0.90 19.57 -25.53
C ALA A 53 0.11 20.22 -24.58
N ASN A 54 -0.37 21.12 -23.73
CA ASN A 54 0.48 21.81 -22.76
C ASN A 54 1.01 20.84 -21.67
N ASN A 55 0.28 19.76 -21.41
CA ASN A 55 0.63 18.75 -20.41
C ASN A 55 0.48 17.34 -20.98
N ILE A 56 1.35 16.43 -20.53
CA ILE A 56 1.24 14.99 -20.75
C ILE A 56 1.12 14.35 -19.38
N THR A 57 -0.06 13.82 -19.09
CA THR A 57 -0.41 13.32 -17.75
C THR A 57 -0.60 11.82 -17.78
N VAL A 58 -0.05 11.15 -16.78
CA VAL A 58 -0.27 9.72 -16.54
C VAL A 58 -1.66 9.53 -15.94
N ILE A 59 -2.50 8.71 -16.57
CA ILE A 59 -3.90 8.46 -16.14
C ILE A 59 -4.18 7.00 -15.79
N GLY A 60 -3.17 6.13 -15.90
CA GLY A 60 -3.30 4.71 -15.60
C GLY A 60 -2.14 3.91 -16.20
N GLY A 61 -2.40 2.65 -16.50
CA GLY A 61 -1.43 1.71 -17.08
C GLY A 61 -1.17 0.51 -16.19
N GLN A 62 -0.60 -0.54 -16.80
CA GLN A 62 -0.44 -1.85 -16.17
C GLN A 62 0.29 -1.76 -14.83
N TYR A 63 1.33 -0.94 -14.68
CA TYR A 63 2.03 -0.87 -13.39
C TYR A 63 1.11 -0.50 -12.22
N PHE A 64 0.12 0.38 -12.40
CA PHE A 64 -0.80 0.70 -11.29
C PHE A 64 -1.76 -0.44 -11.02
N SER A 65 -2.23 -1.11 -12.07
CA SER A 65 -3.03 -2.33 -11.92
C SER A 65 -2.24 -3.42 -11.20
N ASP A 66 -0.96 -3.61 -11.52
CA ASP A 66 -0.08 -4.59 -10.88
C ASP A 66 0.19 -4.24 -9.41
N LEU A 67 0.29 -2.95 -9.05
CA LEU A 67 0.36 -2.52 -7.65
C LEU A 67 -0.93 -2.80 -6.87
N LEU A 68 -2.07 -2.86 -7.57
CA LEU A 68 -3.39 -3.16 -7.01
C LEU A 68 -3.71 -4.66 -7.06
N ASP A 69 -2.98 -5.44 -7.87
CA ASP A 69 -3.15 -6.88 -8.03
C ASP A 69 -2.58 -7.61 -6.81
N HIS A 70 -3.45 -7.82 -5.84
CA HIS A 70 -3.20 -8.72 -4.73
C HIS A 70 -3.92 -10.02 -5.06
N VAL A 71 -3.20 -11.15 -5.06
CA VAL A 71 -3.85 -12.46 -5.07
C VAL A 71 -4.70 -12.53 -3.79
N PRO A 72 -6.02 -12.75 -3.86
CA PRO A 72 -6.84 -12.85 -2.67
C PRO A 72 -6.26 -13.89 -1.70
N GLY A 73 -5.89 -13.46 -0.48
CA GLY A 73 -5.36 -14.34 0.57
C GLY A 73 -3.84 -14.51 0.66
N VAL A 74 -3.04 -13.84 -0.18
CA VAL A 74 -1.56 -13.86 -0.09
C VAL A 74 -1.01 -12.44 -0.02
N ALA A 75 -0.15 -12.17 0.97
CA ALA A 75 0.59 -10.92 1.04
C ALA A 75 1.67 -10.88 -0.05
N THR A 76 1.37 -10.25 -1.19
CA THR A 76 2.34 -10.03 -2.27
C THR A 76 3.20 -8.81 -1.96
N ALA A 77 4.51 -8.92 -2.17
CA ALA A 77 5.42 -7.78 -2.03
C ALA A 77 5.08 -6.71 -3.07
N ASN A 78 5.18 -5.42 -2.68
CA ASN A 78 4.83 -4.26 -3.50
C ASN A 78 3.33 -4.05 -3.79
N SER A 79 2.43 -4.65 -3.00
CA SER A 79 1.00 -4.33 -3.06
C SER A 79 0.66 -3.03 -2.31
N ALA A 80 -0.30 -2.27 -2.81
CA ALA A 80 -0.78 -1.06 -2.17
C ALA A 80 -1.80 -1.35 -1.05
N LEU A 81 -1.70 -0.65 0.07
CA LEU A 81 -2.81 -0.49 1.02
C LEU A 81 -3.53 0.83 0.68
N LEU A 82 -4.78 0.73 0.25
CA LEU A 82 -5.62 1.91 -0.03
C LEU A 82 -6.31 2.35 1.25
N LEU A 83 -6.16 3.63 1.59
CA LEU A 83 -6.78 4.25 2.76
C LEU A 83 -7.98 5.08 2.34
N ASP A 84 -8.94 5.27 3.25
CA ASP A 84 -10.03 6.21 3.04
C ASP A 84 -9.53 7.68 3.04
N SER A 85 -10.46 8.64 2.89
CA SER A 85 -10.11 10.07 2.93
C SER A 85 -9.53 10.55 4.26
N ASN A 86 -9.75 9.81 5.35
CA ASN A 86 -9.20 10.09 6.68
C ASN A 86 -7.83 9.44 6.89
N LYS A 87 -7.28 8.76 5.87
CA LYS A 87 -6.07 7.94 5.97
C LYS A 87 -6.26 6.75 6.92
N ALA A 88 -7.49 6.25 7.04
CA ALA A 88 -7.87 5.16 7.92
C ALA A 88 -8.11 3.86 7.14
N VAL A 89 -7.99 2.76 7.89
CA VAL A 89 -8.45 1.41 7.53
C VAL A 89 -9.56 1.03 8.50
N ASP A 90 -10.57 0.30 8.03
CA ASP A 90 -11.63 -0.22 8.90
C ASP A 90 -11.13 -1.45 9.69
N GLU A 91 -10.47 -2.40 8.99
CA GLU A 91 -9.90 -3.61 9.58
C GLU A 91 -8.59 -4.00 8.89
N ILE A 92 -7.62 -4.49 9.69
CA ILE A 92 -6.45 -5.21 9.19
C ILE A 92 -6.43 -6.59 9.83
N ILE A 93 -6.58 -7.63 9.02
CA ILE A 93 -6.38 -9.02 9.42
C ILE A 93 -4.96 -9.43 9.07
N VAL A 94 -4.18 -9.85 10.07
CA VAL A 94 -2.79 -10.29 9.88
C VAL A 94 -2.69 -11.80 10.08
N GLY A 95 -2.16 -12.49 9.07
CA GLY A 95 -1.92 -13.93 9.07
C GLY A 95 -2.86 -14.71 8.15
N THR A 96 -2.29 -15.57 7.32
CA THR A 96 -3.03 -16.49 6.42
C THR A 96 -2.43 -17.91 6.44
N ASP A 97 -1.46 -18.15 7.32
CA ASP A 97 -0.79 -19.45 7.47
C ASP A 97 -1.65 -20.41 8.30
N ALA A 98 -1.80 -21.65 7.82
CA ALA A 98 -2.65 -22.66 8.47
C ALA A 98 -2.08 -23.20 9.80
N SER A 99 -0.82 -22.93 10.09
CA SER A 99 -0.06 -23.50 11.21
C SER A 99 0.58 -22.47 12.13
N ALA A 100 0.71 -21.21 11.68
CA ALA A 100 1.32 -20.13 12.43
C ALA A 100 0.37 -18.94 12.60
N GLY A 101 0.25 -18.43 13.84
CA GLY A 101 -0.52 -17.22 14.10
C GLY A 101 0.08 -15.99 13.42
N GLY A 102 -0.76 -15.05 12.98
CA GLY A 102 -0.31 -13.80 12.36
C GLY A 102 0.57 -12.95 13.27
N GLN A 103 1.40 -12.09 12.66
CA GLN A 103 2.31 -11.22 13.39
C GLN A 103 2.43 -9.86 12.71
N ILE A 104 2.23 -8.79 13.48
CA ILE A 104 2.66 -7.44 13.10
C ILE A 104 4.15 -7.33 13.41
N LYS A 105 4.94 -6.88 12.43
CA LYS A 105 6.41 -6.76 12.52
C LYS A 105 6.82 -5.30 12.38
N LEU A 106 7.62 -4.83 13.33
CA LEU A 106 8.25 -3.50 13.35
C LEU A 106 9.75 -3.70 13.12
N GLN A 107 10.20 -3.45 11.89
CA GLN A 107 11.60 -3.64 11.50
C GLN A 107 12.51 -2.65 12.23
N GLU A 108 13.72 -3.08 12.56
CA GLU A 108 14.77 -2.13 12.95
C GLU A 108 15.20 -1.26 11.76
N GLY A 109 15.95 -0.19 12.04
CA GLY A 109 16.52 0.65 10.99
C GLY A 109 17.45 -0.14 10.06
N THR A 110 17.32 0.04 8.75
CA THR A 110 18.02 -0.78 7.74
C THR A 110 19.55 -0.71 7.78
N ASN A 111 20.11 0.35 8.38
CA ASN A 111 21.55 0.48 8.60
C ASN A 111 22.04 -0.33 9.81
N ASN A 112 21.14 -0.79 10.68
CA ASN A 112 21.46 -1.45 11.94
C ASN A 112 21.31 -2.97 11.88
N GLY A 113 20.58 -3.50 10.88
CA GLY A 113 20.44 -4.94 10.69
C GLY A 113 19.13 -5.36 10.02
N THR A 114 18.68 -6.57 10.35
CA THR A 114 17.47 -7.21 9.81
C THR A 114 16.51 -7.71 10.90
N ASN A 115 16.78 -7.38 12.17
CA ASN A 115 15.94 -7.75 13.30
C ASN A 115 14.64 -6.92 13.34
N LEU A 116 13.71 -7.32 14.21
CA LEU A 116 12.40 -6.69 14.37
C LEU A 116 11.83 -6.88 15.77
N VAL A 117 10.88 -6.01 16.14
CA VAL A 117 9.94 -6.22 17.25
C VAL A 117 8.63 -6.74 16.68
N GLY A 118 8.07 -7.81 17.26
CA GLY A 118 6.86 -8.45 16.74
C GLY A 118 5.75 -8.61 17.76
N LEU A 119 4.51 -8.31 17.36
CA LEU A 119 3.28 -8.65 18.10
C LEU A 119 2.61 -9.83 17.39
N LYS A 120 2.58 -11.00 18.02
CA LYS A 120 2.21 -12.27 17.38
C LYS A 120 1.05 -12.95 18.10
N ALA A 121 0.07 -13.42 17.32
CA ALA A 121 -0.97 -14.31 17.79
C ALA A 121 -0.43 -15.73 18.05
N PRO A 122 -0.96 -16.48 19.04
CA PRO A 122 -0.65 -17.90 19.22
C PRO A 122 -0.98 -18.72 17.97
N ASN A 123 -0.33 -19.88 17.80
CA ASN A 123 -0.63 -20.78 16.68
C ASN A 123 -2.01 -21.44 16.80
N ALA A 124 -2.56 -21.51 18.01
CA ALA A 124 -3.92 -21.96 18.28
C ALA A 124 -4.51 -21.17 19.45
N LEU A 125 -5.78 -20.80 19.34
CA LEU A 125 -6.57 -20.14 20.37
C LEU A 125 -7.78 -21.02 20.70
N ALA A 126 -8.09 -21.17 21.99
CA ALA A 126 -9.30 -21.88 22.41
C ALA A 126 -10.56 -21.01 22.29
N ASN A 127 -10.42 -19.69 22.44
CA ASN A 127 -11.48 -18.70 22.35
C ASN A 127 -10.94 -17.41 21.71
N THR A 128 -11.84 -16.55 21.20
CA THR A 128 -11.47 -15.19 20.78
C THR A 128 -10.99 -14.38 21.98
N ILE A 129 -9.86 -13.70 21.82
CA ILE A 129 -9.30 -12.78 22.82
C ILE A 129 -9.14 -11.42 22.14
N VAL A 130 -9.74 -10.40 22.73
CA VAL A 130 -9.56 -9.00 22.34
C VAL A 130 -8.93 -8.28 23.52
N PHE A 131 -7.80 -7.62 23.29
CA PHE A 131 -7.16 -6.76 24.29
C PHE A 131 -7.54 -5.30 24.03
N THR A 132 -8.39 -4.75 24.89
CA THR A 132 -8.76 -3.33 24.85
C THR A 132 -7.70 -2.49 25.54
N LEU A 133 -7.13 -1.51 24.84
CA LEU A 133 -6.15 -0.59 25.40
C LEU A 133 -6.80 0.38 26.41
N PRO A 134 -6.06 0.84 27.43
CA PRO A 134 -6.55 1.87 28.35
C PRO A 134 -6.73 3.21 27.63
N GLY A 135 -7.67 4.03 28.09
CA GLY A 135 -7.92 5.37 27.53
C GLY A 135 -6.90 6.45 27.89
N GLY A 136 -5.86 6.11 28.66
CA GLY A 136 -4.75 6.99 29.03
C GLY A 136 -3.43 6.22 28.99
N ASP A 137 -2.31 6.91 29.14
CA ASP A 137 -0.93 6.37 29.04
C ASP A 137 -0.29 5.99 30.40
N GLY A 138 -1.05 6.11 31.49
CA GLY A 138 -0.60 5.76 32.83
C GLY A 138 0.28 6.82 33.49
N SER A 139 0.72 6.55 34.71
CA SER A 139 1.73 7.37 35.39
C SER A 139 3.14 6.80 35.21
N ALA A 140 4.15 7.65 35.32
CA ALA A 140 5.55 7.23 35.26
C ALA A 140 5.83 6.06 36.24
N GLY A 141 6.47 5.01 35.73
CA GLY A 141 6.80 3.80 36.49
C GLY A 141 5.69 2.76 36.59
N GLN A 142 4.50 3.01 36.01
CA GLN A 142 3.46 1.99 35.90
C GLN A 142 3.71 1.05 34.71
N PHE A 143 3.16 -0.16 34.79
CA PHE A 143 3.20 -1.16 33.72
C PHE A 143 1.78 -1.50 33.23
N LEU A 144 1.68 -2.00 32.00
CA LEU A 144 0.42 -2.47 31.43
C LEU A 144 0.11 -3.89 31.94
N LYS A 145 -1.02 -4.07 32.62
CA LYS A 145 -1.52 -5.36 33.10
C LYS A 145 -2.80 -5.75 32.38
N THR A 146 -3.08 -7.06 32.33
CA THR A 146 -4.38 -7.61 31.95
C THR A 146 -5.22 -7.90 33.18
N ASP A 147 -6.55 -7.79 33.08
CA ASP A 147 -7.51 -8.23 34.10
C ASP A 147 -7.98 -9.68 33.90
N GLY A 148 -7.49 -10.38 32.87
CA GLY A 148 -7.92 -11.73 32.51
C GLY A 148 -9.26 -11.80 31.76
N SER A 149 -9.89 -10.66 31.49
CA SER A 149 -11.18 -10.52 30.79
C SER A 149 -11.08 -9.66 29.52
N GLY A 150 -9.86 -9.40 29.05
CA GLY A 150 -9.59 -8.67 27.81
C GLY A 150 -9.33 -7.17 28.00
N ASN A 151 -9.46 -6.62 29.22
CA ASN A 151 -9.12 -5.21 29.44
C ASN A 151 -7.67 -5.09 29.88
N LEU A 152 -6.94 -4.19 29.23
CA LEU A 152 -5.63 -3.77 29.69
C LEU A 152 -5.75 -2.50 30.54
N GLY A 153 -4.87 -2.34 31.53
CA GLY A 153 -4.84 -1.20 32.44
C GLY A 153 -3.46 -0.95 33.01
N PHE A 154 -3.17 0.28 33.46
CA PHE A 154 -1.90 0.58 34.12
C PHE A 154 -1.95 0.23 35.62
N ALA A 155 -0.85 -0.30 36.14
CA ALA A 155 -0.70 -0.63 37.55
C ALA A 155 0.66 -0.23 38.11
N THR A 156 0.68 0.13 39.39
CA THR A 156 1.91 0.35 40.16
C THR A 156 2.49 -0.99 40.59
N VAL A 157 3.82 -1.12 40.57
CA VAL A 157 4.50 -2.25 41.19
C VAL A 157 4.50 -2.04 42.69
N ASN A 158 3.80 -2.90 43.42
CA ASN A 158 3.89 -2.96 44.88
C ASN A 158 4.87 -4.08 45.23
N GLN A 159 5.99 -3.73 45.86
CA GLN A 159 6.99 -4.68 46.34
C GLN A 159 6.64 -5.19 47.73
#